data_AF-A0A9D6GQQ0-F1
#
_entry.id   AF-A0A9D6GQQ0-F1
#
_cell.length_a   1.000
_cell.length_b   1.000
_cell.length_c   1.000
_cell.angle_alpha   90.00
_cell.angle_beta   90.00
_cell.angle_gamma   90.00
#
_symmetry.space_group_name_H-M   'P 1'
#
loop_
_entity.id
_entity.type
_entity.pdbx_description
1 polymer ?
#
loop_
_entity_poly.entity_id
_entity_poly.type
_entity_poly.pdbx_seq_one_letter_code
_entity_poly.pdbx_strand_id
1 'polypeptide(L)'
;MATARDTLFEDLQILFQTPRSQNAESSILNLLKRFRVQFKPGSEPSTHTARKSLLDQLKALWEAKQAGDRHRALSKTLDSFRMQVKASSGKKSAAKSFEEMISKKSSSNFRVGQPLAGGPQRRDRIRGECPKCRGMGVVLARSYHGDEYLSCIYCGYQTYRTAMGPEFDLPLAAELLNRRFDDRQEQLA
;
A
#
# COMPACT_ATOMS: atom_id res chain seq x y z
N MET A 1 18.98 3.37 -15.74
CA MET A 1 17.64 3.20 -15.14
C MET A 1 16.83 2.31 -16.06
N ALA A 2 16.26 1.21 -15.58
CA ALA A 2 15.40 0.36 -16.40
C ALA A 2 14.11 1.10 -16.77
N THR A 3 13.71 1.06 -18.05
CA THR A 3 12.47 1.69 -18.48
C THR A 3 11.25 0.82 -18.15
N ALA A 4 10.05 1.41 -18.18
CA ALA A 4 8.79 0.66 -18.02
C ALA A 4 8.65 -0.48 -19.05
N ARG A 5 9.24 -0.30 -20.24
CA ARG A 5 9.29 -1.32 -21.29
C ARG A 5 10.19 -2.48 -20.88
N ASP A 6 11.41 -2.18 -20.44
CA ASP A 6 12.42 -3.20 -20.10
C ASP A 6 11.92 -4.09 -18.96
N THR A 7 11.34 -3.47 -17.93
CA THR A 7 10.73 -4.21 -16.80
C THR A 7 9.57 -5.12 -17.22
N LEU A 8 8.69 -4.66 -18.12
CA LEU A 8 7.63 -5.51 -18.66
C LEU A 8 8.21 -6.65 -19.51
N PHE A 9 9.24 -6.36 -20.30
CA PHE A 9 9.87 -7.34 -21.17
C PHE A 9 10.52 -8.47 -20.37
N GLU A 10 11.26 -8.15 -19.32
CA GLU A 10 11.84 -9.11 -18.37
C GLU A 10 10.73 -9.94 -17.68
N ASP A 11 9.69 -9.29 -17.14
CA ASP A 11 8.57 -9.98 -16.49
C ASP A 11 7.86 -10.95 -17.47
N LEU A 12 7.71 -10.55 -18.74
CA LEU A 12 7.13 -11.41 -19.78
C LEU A 12 8.06 -12.57 -20.13
N GLN A 13 9.38 -12.38 -20.24
CA GLN A 13 10.31 -13.48 -20.50
C GLN A 13 10.21 -14.57 -19.43
N ILE A 14 10.19 -14.17 -18.16
CA ILE A 14 10.02 -15.10 -17.04
C ILE A 14 8.69 -15.86 -17.19
N LEU A 15 7.61 -15.15 -17.53
CA LEU A 15 6.32 -15.76 -17.79
C LEU A 15 6.43 -16.78 -18.94
N PHE A 16 6.97 -16.40 -20.09
CA PHE A 16 7.10 -17.27 -21.29
C PHE A 16 7.98 -18.50 -21.09
N GLN A 17 8.84 -18.53 -20.07
CA GLN A 17 9.59 -19.73 -19.68
C GLN A 17 8.74 -20.72 -18.87
N THR A 18 7.67 -20.26 -18.22
CA THR A 18 6.78 -21.17 -17.51
C THR A 18 6.02 -22.08 -18.49
N PRO A 19 5.86 -23.37 -18.17
CA PRO A 19 5.13 -24.30 -19.03
C PRO A 19 3.71 -23.79 -19.26
N ARG A 20 3.19 -24.00 -20.48
CA ARG A 20 1.88 -23.51 -20.91
C ARG A 20 0.81 -23.95 -19.91
N SER A 21 0.38 -23.02 -19.06
CA SER A 21 -0.73 -23.22 -18.14
C SER A 21 -2.00 -22.61 -18.72
N GLN A 22 -3.16 -23.16 -18.34
CA GLN A 22 -4.47 -22.61 -18.70
C GLN A 22 -4.67 -21.18 -18.15
N ASN A 23 -3.81 -20.72 -17.24
CA ASN A 23 -3.86 -19.42 -16.57
C ASN A 23 -2.88 -18.38 -17.15
N ALA A 24 -2.31 -18.62 -18.33
CA ALA A 24 -1.38 -17.66 -18.94
C ALA A 24 -2.03 -16.30 -19.21
N GLU A 25 -3.27 -16.28 -19.70
CA GLU A 25 -3.98 -15.04 -20.03
C GLU A 25 -4.25 -14.18 -18.79
N SER A 26 -4.72 -14.79 -17.71
CA SER A 26 -4.98 -14.09 -16.45
C SER A 26 -3.69 -13.56 -15.82
N SER A 27 -2.58 -14.29 -15.96
CA SER A 27 -1.25 -13.88 -15.52
C SER A 27 -0.74 -12.66 -16.30
N ILE A 28 -0.84 -12.68 -17.62
CA ILE A 28 -0.48 -11.55 -18.49
C ILE A 28 -1.35 -10.33 -18.18
N LEU A 29 -2.66 -10.52 -18.01
CA LEU A 29 -3.58 -9.44 -17.63
C LEU A 29 -3.21 -8.81 -16.29
N ASN A 30 -2.90 -9.62 -15.29
CA ASN A 30 -2.50 -9.13 -13.97
C ASN A 30 -1.18 -8.36 -14.02
N LEU A 31 -0.25 -8.81 -14.86
CA LEU A 31 0.99 -8.08 -15.15
C LEU A 31 0.68 -6.73 -15.79
N LEU A 32 -0.11 -6.70 -16.88
CA LEU A 32 -0.47 -5.47 -17.61
C LEU A 32 -1.28 -4.46 -16.78
N LYS A 33 -1.92 -4.87 -15.68
CA LYS A 33 -2.58 -3.94 -14.73
C LYS A 33 -1.59 -3.00 -14.04
N ARG A 34 -0.33 -3.40 -13.88
CA ARG A 34 0.76 -2.61 -13.28
C ARG A 34 1.24 -1.48 -14.20
N PHE A 35 0.90 -1.53 -15.48
CA PHE A 35 1.34 -0.58 -16.48
C PHE A 35 0.17 0.22 -17.07
N ARG A 36 0.42 1.49 -17.40
CA ARG A 36 -0.40 2.25 -18.34
C ARG A 36 0.14 1.95 -19.73
N VAL A 37 -0.75 1.51 -20.62
CA VAL A 37 -0.43 1.13 -22.00
C VAL A 37 -1.20 2.07 -22.92
N GLN A 38 -0.48 2.72 -23.83
CA GLN A 38 -1.03 3.62 -24.85
C GLN A 38 -0.43 3.25 -26.21
N PHE A 39 -1.16 3.49 -27.30
CA PHE A 39 -0.61 3.34 -28.64
C PHE A 39 0.45 4.41 -28.90
N LYS A 40 1.52 4.06 -29.63
CA LYS A 40 2.43 5.08 -30.17
C LYS A 40 1.75 5.83 -31.32
N PRO A 41 2.06 7.13 -31.52
CA PRO A 41 1.58 7.85 -32.69
C PRO A 41 2.08 7.13 -33.96
N GLY A 42 1.18 6.89 -34.91
CA GLY A 42 1.47 6.20 -36.16
C GLY A 42 1.22 4.69 -36.16
N SER A 43 0.85 4.07 -35.03
CA SER A 43 0.31 2.70 -35.05
C SER A 43 -1.17 2.72 -35.43
N GLU A 44 -1.64 1.76 -36.22
CA GLU A 44 -3.04 1.64 -36.59
C GLU A 44 -3.94 1.56 -35.34
N PRO A 45 -4.94 2.45 -35.21
CA PRO A 45 -5.88 2.37 -34.09
C PRO A 45 -6.71 1.10 -34.25
N SER A 46 -6.59 0.17 -33.29
CA SER A 46 -7.50 -0.97 -33.25
C SER A 46 -8.84 -0.57 -32.67
N THR A 47 -9.87 -1.36 -32.95
CA THR A 47 -11.22 -1.20 -32.37
C THR A 47 -11.24 -1.45 -30.85
N HIS A 48 -10.12 -1.83 -30.26
CA HIS A 48 -9.98 -2.20 -28.86
C HIS A 48 -9.06 -1.25 -28.10
N THR A 49 -9.19 -1.22 -26.77
CA THR A 49 -8.26 -0.47 -25.93
C THR A 49 -6.82 -0.96 -26.13
N ALA A 50 -5.84 -0.07 -26.01
CA ALA A 50 -4.41 -0.39 -26.19
C ALA A 50 -3.95 -1.59 -25.36
N ARG A 51 -4.45 -1.71 -24.11
CA ARG A 51 -4.15 -2.87 -23.26
C ARG A 51 -4.70 -4.17 -23.84
N LYS A 52 -5.94 -4.16 -24.34
CA LYS A 52 -6.58 -5.36 -24.90
C LYS A 52 -5.89 -5.79 -26.20
N SER A 53 -5.57 -4.83 -27.08
CA SER A 53 -4.81 -5.09 -28.30
C SER A 53 -3.42 -5.69 -28.01
N LEU A 54 -2.71 -5.16 -27.00
CA LEU A 54 -1.44 -5.75 -26.56
C LEU A 54 -1.62 -7.17 -26.02
N LEU A 55 -2.67 -7.41 -25.22
CA LEU A 55 -2.98 -8.75 -24.70
C LEU A 55 -3.21 -9.75 -25.82
N ASP A 56 -4.02 -9.38 -26.82
CA ASP A 56 -4.35 -10.24 -27.96
C ASP A 56 -3.07 -10.60 -28.76
N GLN A 57 -2.19 -9.62 -28.99
CA GLN A 57 -0.89 -9.85 -29.65
C GLN A 57 0.04 -10.75 -28.82
N LEU A 58 0.11 -10.55 -27.50
CA LEU A 58 0.91 -11.40 -26.62
C LEU A 58 0.37 -12.83 -26.55
N LYS A 59 -0.95 -13.01 -26.58
CA LYS A 59 -1.61 -14.31 -26.63
C LYS A 59 -1.28 -15.04 -27.94
N ALA A 60 -1.37 -14.35 -29.07
CA ALA A 60 -0.99 -14.91 -30.37
C ALA A 60 0.50 -15.35 -30.39
N LEU A 61 1.41 -14.53 -29.84
CA LEU A 61 2.82 -14.88 -29.71
C LEU A 61 3.07 -16.08 -28.77
N TRP A 62 2.27 -16.18 -27.70
CA TRP A 62 2.36 -17.30 -26.77
C TRP A 62 1.89 -18.62 -27.39
N GLU A 63 0.83 -18.57 -28.20
CA GLU A 63 0.24 -19.71 -28.90
C GLU A 63 1.13 -20.19 -30.07
N ALA A 64 1.88 -19.28 -30.69
CA ALA A 64 2.86 -19.61 -31.72
C ALA A 64 3.90 -20.63 -31.17
N LYS A 65 3.94 -21.82 -31.79
CA LYS A 65 4.84 -22.93 -31.39
C LYS A 65 6.31 -22.68 -31.70
N GLN A 66 6.66 -21.64 -32.46
CA GLN A 66 8.04 -21.38 -32.86
C GLN A 66 8.84 -20.80 -31.70
N ALA A 67 9.93 -21.48 -31.32
CA ALA A 67 10.79 -21.10 -30.21
C ALA A 67 11.89 -20.09 -30.59
N GLY A 68 12.31 -20.07 -31.86
CA GLY A 68 13.52 -19.35 -32.30
C GLY A 68 13.45 -17.82 -32.19
N ASP A 69 12.29 -17.21 -32.51
CA ASP A 69 12.19 -15.75 -32.66
C ASP A 69 11.29 -15.05 -31.62
N ARG A 70 10.95 -15.72 -30.52
CA ARG A 70 10.02 -15.17 -29.51
C ARG A 70 10.51 -13.86 -28.89
N HIS A 71 11.80 -13.80 -28.57
CA HIS A 71 12.42 -12.61 -27.99
C HIS A 71 12.29 -11.39 -28.91
N ARG A 72 12.62 -11.57 -30.19
CA ARG A 72 12.55 -10.51 -31.21
C ARG A 72 11.11 -10.10 -31.47
N ALA A 73 10.19 -11.06 -31.56
CA ALA A 73 8.77 -10.81 -31.75
C ALA A 73 8.16 -10.04 -30.57
N LEU A 74 8.45 -10.45 -29.32
CA LEU A 74 8.04 -9.72 -28.11
C LEU A 74 8.55 -8.28 -28.11
N SER A 75 9.84 -8.08 -28.38
CA SER A 75 10.43 -6.74 -28.41
C SER A 75 9.76 -5.85 -29.45
N LYS A 76 9.52 -6.38 -30.66
CA LYS A 76 8.82 -5.68 -31.75
C LYS A 76 7.37 -5.35 -31.40
N THR A 77 6.65 -6.27 -30.75
CA THR A 77 5.28 -6.03 -30.28
C THR A 77 5.24 -4.92 -29.24
N LEU A 78 6.15 -4.92 -28.26
CA LEU A 78 6.22 -3.86 -27.24
C LEU A 78 6.59 -2.49 -27.84
N ASP A 79 7.36 -2.46 -28.93
CA ASP A 79 7.72 -1.22 -29.62
C ASP A 79 6.54 -0.44 -30.18
N SER A 80 5.39 -1.07 -30.43
CA SER A 80 4.18 -0.39 -30.90
C SER A 80 3.45 0.38 -29.80
N PHE A 81 3.85 0.22 -28.52
CA PHE A 81 3.15 0.78 -27.38
C PHE A 81 4.04 1.71 -26.56
N ARG A 82 3.45 2.77 -26.00
CA ARG A 82 4.03 3.58 -24.93
C ARG A 82 3.62 2.99 -23.60
N MET A 83 4.60 2.83 -22.71
CA MET A 83 4.40 2.22 -21.41
C MET A 83 4.88 3.12 -20.29
N GLN A 84 4.08 3.19 -19.24
CA GLN A 84 4.42 3.88 -18.01
C GLN A 84 4.07 2.98 -16.83
N VAL A 85 5.02 2.81 -15.90
CA VAL A 85 4.74 2.12 -14.64
C VAL A 85 3.67 2.92 -13.91
N LYS A 86 2.55 2.29 -13.55
CA LYS A 86 1.66 2.92 -12.59
C LYS A 86 2.42 2.97 -11.28
N ALA A 87 2.73 4.18 -10.80
CA ALA A 87 3.10 4.36 -9.40
C ALA A 87 2.01 3.64 -8.59
N SER A 88 2.36 2.48 -8.03
CA SER A 88 1.41 1.73 -7.23
C SER A 88 1.04 2.66 -6.09
N SER A 89 -0.20 3.13 -6.08
CA SER A 89 -0.73 3.95 -5.00
C SER A 89 -0.71 3.10 -3.73
N GLY A 90 0.40 3.12 -3.00
CA GLY A 90 0.51 2.68 -1.62
C GLY A 90 0.41 1.19 -1.31
N LYS A 91 0.63 0.27 -2.26
CA LYS A 91 0.90 -1.14 -1.91
C LYS A 91 2.41 -1.38 -1.94
N LYS A 92 3.01 -1.28 -0.76
CA LYS A 92 4.35 -1.80 -0.47
C LYS A 92 4.46 -3.18 -1.10
N SER A 93 5.42 -3.34 -2.02
CA SER A 93 5.73 -4.58 -2.69
C SER A 93 6.00 -5.69 -1.67
N ALA A 94 5.03 -6.58 -1.47
CA ALA A 94 5.20 -7.89 -0.86
C ALA A 94 5.80 -8.87 -1.88
N ALA A 95 6.84 -8.42 -2.59
CA ALA A 95 7.73 -9.27 -3.37
C ALA A 95 9.11 -9.18 -2.71
N LYS A 96 9.16 -9.61 -1.45
CA LYS A 96 10.37 -10.17 -0.90
C LYS A 96 10.32 -11.64 -1.23
N SER A 97 11.35 -12.10 -1.92
CA SER A 97 11.62 -13.51 -2.17
C SER A 97 11.45 -14.32 -0.88
N PHE A 98 10.91 -15.52 -1.02
CA PHE A 98 10.75 -16.48 0.07
C PHE A 98 12.10 -16.77 0.78
N GLU A 99 13.22 -16.58 0.07
CA GLU A 99 14.59 -16.68 0.60
C GLU A 99 15.00 -15.54 1.56
N GLU A 100 14.43 -14.33 1.46
CA GLU A 100 14.77 -13.24 2.39
C GLU A 100 14.03 -13.35 3.73
N MET A 101 13.02 -14.24 3.83
CA MET A 101 12.16 -14.37 5.01
C MET A 101 12.77 -15.32 6.08
N ILE A 102 13.74 -16.16 5.72
CA ILE A 102 14.42 -17.07 6.66
C ILE A 102 15.65 -16.42 7.32
N SER A 103 16.23 -15.37 6.72
CA SER A 103 17.46 -14.73 7.20
C SER A 103 17.28 -13.61 8.24
N LYS A 104 16.05 -13.16 8.56
CA LYS A 104 15.81 -11.96 9.39
C LYS A 104 15.17 -12.24 10.76
N LYS A 105 15.48 -13.39 11.37
CA LYS A 105 15.05 -13.72 12.74
C LYS A 105 16.13 -13.56 13.81
N SER A 106 17.29 -13.01 13.48
CA SER A 106 18.30 -12.63 14.46
C SER A 106 18.83 -11.24 14.16
N SER A 107 18.90 -10.40 15.19
CA SER A 107 19.51 -9.07 15.22
C SER A 107 18.77 -7.92 14.49
N SER A 108 17.96 -7.17 15.24
CA SER A 108 18.26 -5.75 15.50
C SER A 108 17.21 -5.11 16.41
N ASN A 109 17.59 -4.99 17.69
CA ASN A 109 17.15 -3.91 18.57
C ASN A 109 17.67 -2.57 18.00
N PHE A 110 17.03 -2.03 16.98
CA PHE A 110 17.34 -0.67 16.50
C PHE A 110 16.30 0.32 17.05
N ARG A 111 16.56 0.79 18.28
CA ARG A 111 16.19 2.16 18.66
C ARG A 111 17.10 3.08 17.85
N VAL A 112 16.55 4.02 17.10
CA VAL A 112 17.00 5.42 16.91
C VAL A 112 16.19 6.02 15.76
N GLY A 113 15.54 7.15 16.07
CA GLY A 113 14.80 7.97 15.14
C GLY A 113 13.74 8.78 15.88
N GLN A 114 14.16 9.61 16.84
CA GLN A 114 13.28 10.64 17.39
C GLN A 114 12.65 11.43 16.22
N PRO A 115 11.32 11.61 16.18
CA PRO A 115 10.70 12.39 15.13
C PRO A 115 11.15 13.85 15.28
N LEU A 116 11.85 14.33 14.25
CA LEU A 116 12.08 15.75 14.06
C LEU A 116 10.70 16.40 13.87
N ALA A 117 10.25 17.12 14.91
CA ALA A 117 9.09 18.02 14.96
C ALA A 117 7.76 17.54 14.34
N GLY A 118 6.85 17.05 15.19
CA GLY A 118 5.39 17.22 15.04
C GLY A 118 4.64 16.27 14.09
N GLY A 119 5.28 15.23 13.58
CA GLY A 119 4.62 14.22 12.75
C GLY A 119 3.87 13.15 13.56
N PRO A 120 2.74 12.61 13.05
CA PRO A 120 2.06 11.44 13.61
C PRO A 120 3.00 10.26 13.83
N GLN A 121 3.15 9.79 15.08
CA GLN A 121 4.01 8.63 15.39
C GLN A 121 3.37 7.29 15.00
N ARG A 122 2.04 7.21 14.90
CA ARG A 122 1.31 5.97 14.56
C ARG A 122 0.69 6.07 13.17
N ARG A 123 0.97 5.05 12.33
CA ARG A 123 0.43 4.92 10.96
C ARG A 123 -0.89 4.14 10.92
N ASP A 124 -1.73 4.29 11.93
CA ASP A 124 -3.04 3.64 11.92
C ASP A 124 -3.95 4.45 11.00
N ARG A 125 -4.14 3.93 9.79
CA ARG A 125 -4.84 4.57 8.66
C ARG A 125 -6.37 4.64 8.84
N ILE A 126 -6.86 4.75 10.06
CA ILE A 126 -8.31 4.76 10.31
C ILE A 126 -8.73 6.21 10.47
N ARG A 127 -9.40 6.75 9.44
CA ARG A 127 -10.12 8.03 9.56
C ARG A 127 -11.27 7.82 10.55
N GLY A 128 -11.38 8.68 11.55
CA GLY A 128 -12.48 8.63 12.51
C GLY A 128 -13.77 9.22 11.94
N GLU A 129 -14.91 8.79 12.48
CA GLU A 129 -16.20 9.43 12.25
C GLU A 129 -16.30 10.75 13.04
N CYS A 130 -16.77 11.81 12.40
CA CYS A 130 -16.94 13.12 13.04
C CYS A 130 -18.23 13.17 13.88
N PRO A 131 -18.18 13.52 15.17
CA PRO A 131 -19.38 13.59 16.00
C PRO A 131 -20.33 14.72 15.57
N LYS A 132 -19.81 15.77 14.90
CA LYS A 132 -20.60 16.92 14.45
C LYS A 132 -21.35 16.65 13.15
N CYS A 133 -20.71 16.05 12.15
CA CYS A 133 -21.27 15.89 10.81
C CYS A 133 -21.45 14.42 10.36
N ARG A 134 -21.06 13.45 11.21
CA ARG A 134 -21.10 11.99 10.96
C ARG A 134 -20.33 11.53 9.70
N GLY A 135 -19.47 12.38 9.16
CA GLY A 135 -18.61 12.03 8.02
C GLY A 135 -17.33 11.31 8.47
N MET A 136 -16.85 10.35 7.68
CA MET A 136 -15.55 9.70 7.87
C MET A 136 -14.38 10.61 7.44
N GLY A 137 -14.07 11.60 8.27
CA GLY A 137 -13.12 12.66 7.92
C GLY A 137 -12.29 13.19 9.07
N VAL A 138 -12.37 12.59 10.26
CA VAL A 138 -11.52 13.00 11.39
C VAL A 138 -10.12 12.45 11.17
N VAL A 139 -9.15 13.35 11.10
CA VAL A 139 -7.73 13.05 10.88
C VAL A 139 -6.88 13.73 11.94
N LEU A 140 -5.75 13.11 12.29
CA LEU A 140 -4.75 13.72 13.17
C LEU A 140 -4.11 14.91 12.43
N ALA A 141 -4.37 16.10 12.95
CA ALA A 141 -3.89 17.36 12.38
C ALA A 141 -2.50 17.72 12.91
N ARG A 142 -2.26 17.59 14.22
CA ARG A 142 -1.01 17.95 14.91
C ARG A 142 -0.79 17.08 16.13
N SER A 143 0.46 16.85 16.51
CA SER A 143 0.81 16.25 17.80
C SER A 143 1.83 17.12 18.53
N TYR A 144 1.54 17.49 19.77
CA TYR A 144 2.44 18.28 20.64
C TYR A 144 2.55 17.59 22.00
N HIS A 145 3.78 17.25 22.43
CA HIS A 145 4.04 16.74 23.80
C HIS A 145 3.14 15.57 24.27
N GLY A 146 2.63 14.75 23.35
CA GLY A 146 1.71 13.65 23.66
C GLY A 146 0.24 14.00 23.49
N ASP A 147 -0.13 15.25 23.25
CA ASP A 147 -1.50 15.60 22.88
C ASP A 147 -1.71 15.42 21.37
N GLU A 148 -2.78 14.71 21.03
CA GLU A 148 -3.21 14.45 19.65
C GLU A 148 -4.35 15.41 19.28
N TYR A 149 -4.11 16.33 18.35
CA TYR A 149 -5.12 17.25 17.83
C TYR A 149 -5.77 16.65 16.59
N LEU A 150 -7.07 16.40 16.66
CA LEU A 150 -7.88 15.80 15.60
C LEU A 150 -8.74 16.88 14.94
N SER A 151 -8.82 16.88 13.61
CA SER A 151 -9.69 17.78 12.85
C SER A 151 -10.53 17.04 11.81
N CYS A 152 -11.78 17.46 11.62
CA CYS A 152 -12.64 16.96 10.56
C CYS A 152 -12.43 17.77 9.28
N ILE A 153 -12.04 17.10 8.20
CA ILE A 153 -11.82 17.74 6.89
C ILE A 153 -13.08 18.32 6.24
N TYR A 154 -14.27 17.91 6.70
CA TYR A 154 -15.54 18.30 6.08
C TYR A 154 -16.18 19.52 6.74
N CYS A 155 -16.17 19.59 8.07
CA CYS A 155 -16.87 20.64 8.82
C CYS A 155 -15.98 21.48 9.74
N GLY A 156 -14.66 21.24 9.72
CA GLY A 156 -13.70 21.96 10.55
C GLY A 156 -13.79 21.67 12.05
N TYR A 157 -14.58 20.67 12.47
CA TYR A 157 -14.64 20.25 13.87
C TYR A 157 -13.24 19.87 14.38
N GLN A 158 -12.85 20.38 15.54
CA GLN A 158 -11.58 20.11 16.19
C GLN A 158 -11.83 19.48 17.56
N THR A 159 -11.03 18.48 17.91
CA THR A 159 -11.00 17.86 19.24
C THR A 159 -9.57 17.49 19.58
N TYR A 160 -9.26 17.39 20.87
CA TYR A 160 -7.95 16.94 21.33
C TYR A 160 -8.12 15.66 22.13
N ARG A 161 -7.16 14.74 21.97
CA ARG A 161 -7.07 13.51 22.75
C ARG A 161 -5.73 13.54 23.47
N THR A 162 -5.79 13.61 24.79
CA THR A 162 -4.60 13.46 25.64
C THR A 162 -4.10 12.02 25.47
N ALA A 163 -2.82 11.80 25.14
CA ALA A 163 -2.27 10.44 25.02
C ALA A 163 -2.17 9.70 26.36
N MET A 164 -2.52 10.35 27.48
CA MET A 164 -2.81 9.63 28.71
C MET A 164 -4.00 8.72 28.43
N GLY A 165 -3.73 7.41 28.34
CA GLY A 165 -4.79 6.41 28.29
C GLY A 165 -5.75 6.57 29.47
N PRO A 166 -6.90 5.90 29.46
CA PRO A 166 -7.82 5.90 30.59
C PRO A 166 -7.19 5.33 31.90
N GLU A 167 -5.96 4.83 31.87
CA GLU A 167 -5.12 4.62 33.05
C GLU A 167 -4.52 5.95 33.52
N PHE A 168 -5.37 6.92 33.87
CA PHE A 168 -5.00 7.73 35.02
C PHE A 168 -4.97 6.75 36.19
N ASP A 169 -3.80 6.52 36.78
CA ASP A 169 -3.66 5.78 38.03
C ASP A 169 -4.49 6.48 39.12
N LEU A 170 -5.78 6.17 39.15
CA LEU A 170 -6.71 6.45 40.22
C LEU A 170 -6.08 6.18 41.61
N PRO A 171 -5.27 5.11 41.81
CA PRO A 171 -4.55 4.95 43.07
C PRO A 171 -3.53 6.06 43.37
N LEU A 172 -2.74 6.50 42.39
CA LEU A 172 -1.75 7.57 42.58
C LEU A 172 -2.41 8.94 42.81
N ALA A 173 -3.51 9.22 42.10
CA ALA A 173 -4.31 10.42 42.34
C ALA A 173 -4.98 10.42 43.73
N ALA A 174 -5.41 9.25 44.22
CA ALA A 174 -5.94 9.09 45.57
C ALA A 174 -4.87 9.30 46.65
N GLU A 175 -3.65 8.81 46.42
CA GLU A 175 -2.51 8.97 47.32
C GLU A 175 -2.08 10.45 47.43
N LEU A 176 -2.00 11.17 46.31
CA LEU A 176 -1.70 12.60 46.28
C LEU A 176 -2.78 13.49 46.91
N LEU A 177 -4.05 13.06 46.84
CA LEU A 177 -5.15 13.75 47.52
C LEU A 177 -5.26 13.40 49.01
N ASN A 178 -4.36 12.56 49.53
CA ASN A 178 -4.30 12.11 50.92
C ASN A 178 -5.65 11.61 51.44
N ARG A 179 -6.51 11.11 50.53
CA ARG A 179 -7.77 10.46 50.88
C ARG A 179 -7.47 8.99 51.05
N ARG A 180 -7.19 8.60 52.30
CA ARG A 180 -7.36 7.20 52.69
C ARG A 180 -8.80 6.83 52.36
N PHE A 181 -9.00 5.84 51.49
CA PHE A 181 -10.29 5.17 51.40
C PHE A 181 -10.48 4.48 52.74
N ASP A 182 -11.06 5.19 53.71
CA ASP A 182 -11.54 4.55 54.93
C ASP A 182 -12.62 3.56 54.51
N ASP A 183 -12.36 2.29 54.81
CA ASP A 183 -13.25 1.14 54.66
C ASP A 183 -14.58 1.39 55.39
N ARG A 184 -15.51 2.09 54.75
CA ARG A 184 -16.94 2.08 55.11
C ARG A 184 -17.71 1.18 54.15
N GLN A 185 -17.29 -0.09 54.08
CA GLN A 185 -18.22 -1.18 53.81
C GLN A 185 -18.61 -1.84 55.13
N GLU A 186 -19.35 -1.14 55.96
CA GLU A 186 -20.12 -1.79 57.02
C GLU A 186 -21.32 -0.92 57.36
N GLN A 187 -22.49 -1.56 57.43
CA GLN A 187 -23.79 -1.03 57.82
C GLN A 187 -24.63 -0.39 56.72
N LEU A 188 -25.23 -1.22 55.87
CA LEU A 188 -26.68 -1.17 55.67
C LEU A 188 -27.20 -2.62 55.62
N ALA A 189 -27.50 -3.13 56.82
CA ALA A 189 -28.53 -4.13 57.04
C ALA A 189 -29.91 -3.45 56.95
#